data_AF-A0A0K9PS39-F1
#
_entry.id   AF-A0A0K9PS39-F1
#
_cell.length_a   1.000
_cell.length_b   1.000
_cell.length_c   1.000
_cell.angle_alpha   90.00
_cell.angle_beta   90.00
_cell.angle_gamma   90.00
#
_symmetry.space_group_name_H-M   'P 1'
#
loop_
_entity.id
_entity.type
_entity.pdbx_description
1 polymer ?
#
loop_
_entity_poly.entity_id
_entity_poly.type
_entity_poly.pdbx_seq_one_letter_code
_entity_poly.pdbx_strand_id
1 'polypeptide(L)'
;MARPNVHDRQWEDHERDWPNSGSFYDTTNSGGECGILPETTYYTPAENRANFWYMVEYGMFRFCVADSEHDWREGTKQYKFIQNCFATANRHKTPWLIFTTHRVLSYSTDYWYDIQGLFDEPMGKESLQGLWQKYKVDIKFYGHVHNYEITCPIYEVRTYYEVRTQLVISIPYFIHSAE
;
A
#
# COMPACT_ATOMS: atom_id res chain seq x y z
N MET A 1 29.14 -11.30 5.05
CA MET A 1 28.07 -10.80 4.15
C MET A 1 26.99 -10.20 5.01
N ALA A 2 26.91 -8.87 5.05
CA ALA A 2 25.86 -8.17 5.79
C ALA A 2 24.51 -8.40 5.10
N ARG A 3 23.53 -8.86 5.86
CA ARG A 3 22.14 -8.98 5.39
C ARG A 3 21.61 -7.55 5.23
N PRO A 4 20.97 -7.18 4.11
CA PRO A 4 20.31 -5.88 4.02
C PRO A 4 19.18 -5.87 5.04
N ASN A 5 19.20 -4.91 5.97
CA ASN A 5 18.05 -4.61 6.80
C ASN A 5 16.94 -4.12 5.87
N VAL A 6 15.90 -4.91 5.69
CA VAL A 6 14.67 -4.49 5.02
C VAL A 6 13.92 -3.60 6.02
N HIS A 7 14.25 -2.31 6.02
CA HIS A 7 13.39 -1.30 6.61
C HIS A 7 12.31 -1.00 5.56
N ASP A 8 11.16 -1.67 5.67
CA ASP A 8 9.96 -1.26 4.92
C ASP A 8 9.53 0.11 5.46
N ARG A 9 9.97 1.17 4.77
CA ARG A 9 9.47 2.53 4.95
C ARG A 9 8.67 2.86 3.70
N GLN A 10 7.35 2.82 3.82
CA GLN A 10 6.44 3.38 2.82
C GLN A 10 6.09 4.80 3.31
N TRP A 11 6.67 5.85 2.71
CA TRP A 11 6.22 7.25 2.88
C TRP A 11 5.95 7.86 1.50
N GLU A 12 5.28 7.08 0.65
CA GLU A 12 5.33 7.19 -0.82
C GLU A 12 4.96 8.59 -1.35
N ASP A 13 4.02 9.33 -0.75
CA ASP A 13 3.65 10.68 -1.20
C ASP A 13 4.76 11.73 -0.97
N HIS A 14 5.38 11.71 0.21
CA HIS A 14 6.57 12.51 0.54
C HIS A 14 7.80 12.10 -0.27
N GLU A 15 7.75 10.96 -0.92
CA GLU A 15 8.82 10.46 -1.75
C GLU A 15 8.63 10.79 -3.23
N ARG A 16 7.39 10.70 -3.74
CA ARG A 16 7.12 10.59 -5.18
C ARG A 16 6.32 11.76 -5.75
N ASP A 17 5.43 12.39 -4.99
CA ASP A 17 4.49 13.36 -5.55
C ASP A 17 5.18 14.65 -5.99
N TRP A 18 5.08 14.93 -7.29
CA TRP A 18 5.53 16.20 -7.84
C TRP A 18 4.80 16.52 -9.15
N PRO A 19 4.43 17.79 -9.42
CA PRO A 19 3.69 18.10 -10.62
C PRO A 19 4.44 17.77 -11.91
N ASN A 20 3.72 17.21 -12.87
CA ASN A 20 4.25 16.77 -14.17
C ASN A 20 5.36 15.70 -14.10
N SER A 21 5.48 14.98 -12.97
CA SER A 21 6.46 13.90 -12.82
C SER A 21 5.92 12.51 -13.18
N GLY A 22 4.64 12.40 -13.52
CA GLY A 22 3.96 11.12 -13.78
C GLY A 22 3.42 10.41 -12.53
N SER A 23 3.46 11.06 -11.36
CA SER A 23 2.68 10.63 -10.19
C SER A 23 1.18 10.75 -10.48
N PHE A 24 0.39 9.86 -9.89
CA PHE A 24 -1.05 9.87 -9.95
C PHE A 24 -1.64 11.06 -9.18
N TYR A 25 -1.03 11.39 -8.05
CA TYR A 25 -1.33 12.59 -7.28
C TYR A 25 -0.46 13.76 -7.72
N ASP A 26 -1.10 14.90 -7.97
CA ASP A 26 -0.47 16.13 -8.46
C ASP A 26 -0.21 17.09 -7.29
N THR A 27 0.50 16.60 -6.26
CA THR A 27 0.88 17.38 -5.07
C THR A 27 2.37 17.74 -5.09
N THR A 28 2.80 18.55 -4.13
CA THR A 28 4.22 18.98 -4.00
C THR A 28 4.92 18.30 -2.82
N ASN A 29 4.35 17.19 -2.31
CA ASN A 29 4.76 16.58 -1.05
C ASN A 29 6.21 16.07 -1.07
N SER A 30 6.75 15.71 -2.23
CA SER A 30 8.15 15.30 -2.37
C SER A 30 9.17 16.43 -2.33
N GLY A 31 8.75 17.70 -2.32
CA GLY A 31 9.68 18.84 -2.30
C GLY A 31 10.61 18.91 -3.52
N GLY A 32 10.26 18.22 -4.62
CA GLY A 32 11.04 18.16 -5.85
C GLY A 32 11.87 16.88 -6.01
N GLU A 33 11.84 15.97 -5.03
CA GLU A 33 12.57 14.69 -5.10
C GLU A 33 12.01 13.74 -6.16
N CYS A 34 10.69 13.79 -6.39
CA CYS A 34 9.97 13.06 -7.45
C CYS A 34 10.35 11.57 -7.59
N GLY A 35 10.62 10.90 -6.46
CA GLY A 35 10.93 9.46 -6.37
C GLY A 35 12.40 9.11 -6.55
N ILE A 36 13.28 10.05 -6.88
CA ILE A 36 14.68 9.72 -7.21
C ILE A 36 15.46 9.21 -5.99
N LEU A 37 15.31 9.86 -4.82
CA LEU A 37 16.00 9.42 -3.61
C LEU A 37 15.60 8.01 -3.16
N PRO A 38 14.30 7.68 -2.99
CA PRO A 38 13.91 6.33 -2.58
C PRO A 38 14.26 5.28 -3.64
N GLU A 39 14.11 5.61 -4.92
CA GLU A 39 14.46 4.69 -6.03
C GLU A 39 15.94 4.30 -5.98
N THR A 40 16.83 5.26 -5.70
CA THR A 40 18.28 5.05 -5.77
C THR A 40 18.87 4.53 -4.47
N THR A 41 18.40 5.02 -3.33
CA THR A 41 18.96 4.75 -2.00
C THR A 41 18.55 3.39 -1.47
N TYR A 42 17.29 2.98 -1.69
CA TYR A 42 16.76 1.74 -1.15
C TYR A 42 16.59 0.67 -2.23
N TYR A 43 17.00 -0.54 -1.92
CA TYR A 43 16.80 -1.68 -2.81
C TYR A 43 15.45 -2.34 -2.53
N THR A 44 14.65 -2.45 -3.58
CA THR A 44 13.45 -3.30 -3.62
C THR A 44 13.59 -4.32 -4.75
N PRO A 45 12.98 -5.51 -4.63
CA PRO A 45 12.99 -6.51 -5.71
C PRO A 45 11.97 -6.20 -6.82
N ALA A 46 11.68 -4.91 -7.07
CA ALA A 46 10.79 -4.49 -8.15
C ALA A 46 11.45 -4.73 -9.52
N GLU A 47 10.67 -5.17 -10.50
CA GLU A 47 11.14 -5.32 -11.89
C GLU A 47 11.62 -3.98 -12.48
N ASN A 48 10.91 -2.90 -12.14
CA ASN A 48 11.32 -1.53 -12.36
C ASN A 48 11.24 -0.78 -11.03
N ARG A 49 12.39 -0.32 -10.52
CA ARG A 49 12.47 0.35 -9.21
C ARG A 49 11.74 1.69 -9.18
N ALA A 50 11.60 2.38 -10.31
CA ALA A 50 10.83 3.62 -10.41
C ALA A 50 9.31 3.44 -10.17
N ASN A 51 8.82 2.20 -10.26
CA ASN A 51 7.41 1.89 -10.04
C ASN A 51 7.08 1.56 -8.58
N PHE A 52 8.09 1.30 -7.73
CA PHE A 52 7.98 0.94 -6.31
C PHE A 52 7.10 -0.25 -5.90
N TRP A 53 6.30 -0.85 -6.79
CA TRP A 53 5.53 -2.04 -6.49
C TRP A 53 6.34 -3.34 -6.71
N TYR A 54 6.24 -4.27 -5.76
CA TYR A 54 6.95 -5.55 -5.78
C TYR A 54 6.26 -6.59 -4.90
N MET A 55 6.70 -7.83 -5.02
CA MET A 55 6.23 -8.91 -4.17
C MET A 55 7.40 -9.64 -3.53
N VAL A 56 7.22 -10.07 -2.28
CA VAL A 56 8.25 -10.78 -1.52
C VAL A 56 7.61 -11.86 -0.66
N GLU A 57 8.32 -12.97 -0.49
CA GLU A 57 7.95 -14.01 0.46
C GLU A 57 8.92 -14.02 1.63
N TYR A 58 8.37 -14.11 2.84
CA TYR A 58 9.16 -14.33 4.05
C TYR A 58 8.48 -15.39 4.92
N GLY A 59 9.08 -16.57 5.01
CA GLY A 59 8.49 -17.70 5.72
C GLY A 59 7.11 -18.07 5.17
N MET A 60 6.08 -17.91 6.01
CA MET A 60 4.67 -18.22 5.68
C MET A 60 3.90 -17.03 5.07
N PHE A 61 4.57 -15.91 4.83
CA PHE A 61 3.94 -14.67 4.38
C PHE A 61 4.30 -14.38 2.92
N ARG A 62 3.28 -14.03 2.13
CA ARG A 62 3.41 -13.38 0.83
C ARG A 62 2.97 -11.93 0.99
N PHE A 63 3.85 -10.99 0.67
CA PHE A 63 3.54 -9.58 0.61
C PHE A 63 3.40 -9.15 -0.84
N CYS A 64 2.31 -8.44 -1.14
CA CYS A 64 2.09 -7.71 -2.38
C CYS A 64 2.12 -6.21 -2.05
N VAL A 65 3.24 -5.58 -2.37
CA VAL A 65 3.51 -4.16 -2.11
C VAL A 65 3.09 -3.37 -3.34
N ALA A 66 2.10 -2.51 -3.18
CA ALA A 66 1.65 -1.56 -4.19
C ALA A 66 2.12 -0.15 -3.82
N ASP A 67 2.33 0.66 -4.85
CA ASP A 67 2.67 2.07 -4.77
C ASP A 67 1.42 2.92 -4.98
N SER A 68 1.02 3.68 -3.96
CA SER A 68 -0.18 4.51 -4.05
C SER A 68 0.03 5.80 -4.84
N GLU A 69 1.24 6.14 -5.24
CA GLU A 69 1.49 7.35 -6.03
C GLU A 69 1.47 7.08 -7.54
N HIS A 70 1.19 5.85 -7.96
CA HIS A 70 0.88 5.48 -9.34
C HIS A 70 -0.52 4.85 -9.43
N ASP A 71 -1.15 4.96 -10.60
CA ASP A 71 -2.53 4.53 -10.81
C ASP A 71 -2.74 3.01 -10.57
N TRP A 72 -3.51 2.66 -9.53
CA TRP A 72 -3.84 1.28 -9.14
C TRP A 72 -5.14 0.75 -9.76
N ARG A 73 -5.87 1.54 -10.55
CA ARG A 73 -7.22 1.20 -11.01
C ARG A 73 -7.22 0.06 -12.06
N GLU A 74 -8.38 -0.55 -12.24
CA GLU A 74 -8.53 -1.67 -13.19
C GLU A 74 -8.00 -1.33 -14.58
N GLY A 75 -7.21 -2.24 -15.15
CA GLY A 75 -6.58 -2.09 -16.47
C GLY A 75 -5.16 -1.52 -16.45
N THR A 76 -4.72 -0.89 -15.35
CA THR A 76 -3.35 -0.34 -15.24
C THR A 76 -2.29 -1.43 -15.13
N LYS A 77 -1.02 -1.06 -15.30
CA LYS A 77 0.12 -1.97 -15.10
C LYS A 77 0.19 -2.46 -13.65
N GLN A 78 -0.01 -1.54 -12.70
CA GLN A 78 -0.02 -1.85 -11.29
C GLN A 78 -1.17 -2.79 -10.91
N TYR A 79 -2.40 -2.57 -11.40
CA TYR A 79 -3.51 -3.49 -11.15
C TYR A 79 -3.22 -4.92 -11.62
N LYS A 80 -2.66 -5.06 -12.83
CA LYS A 80 -2.25 -6.37 -13.37
C LYS A 80 -1.15 -7.00 -12.54
N PHE A 81 -0.20 -6.21 -12.05
CA PHE A 81 0.82 -6.66 -11.12
C PHE A 81 0.21 -7.18 -9.80
N ILE A 82 -0.69 -6.40 -9.17
CA ILE A 82 -1.37 -6.77 -7.93
C ILE A 82 -2.16 -8.08 -8.12
N GLN A 83 -2.94 -8.17 -9.20
CA GLN A 83 -3.68 -9.39 -9.55
C GLN A 83 -2.74 -10.59 -9.73
N ASN A 84 -1.61 -10.42 -10.42
CA ASN A 84 -0.62 -11.48 -10.60
C ASN A 84 0.05 -11.90 -9.29
N CYS A 85 0.38 -10.94 -8.41
CA CYS A 85 0.94 -11.22 -7.09
C CYS A 85 0.02 -12.11 -6.26
N PHE A 86 -1.28 -11.80 -6.26
CA PHE A 86 -2.29 -12.60 -5.56
C PHE A 86 -2.51 -13.96 -6.22
N ALA A 87 -2.62 -14.01 -7.55
CA ALA A 87 -2.94 -15.23 -8.28
C ALA A 87 -1.83 -16.30 -8.21
N THR A 88 -0.58 -15.87 -8.06
CA THR A 88 0.59 -16.75 -7.99
C THR A 88 0.99 -17.12 -6.56
N ALA A 89 0.22 -16.69 -5.55
CA ALA A 89 0.47 -17.05 -4.17
C ALA A 89 0.16 -18.54 -3.92
N ASN A 90 1.17 -19.31 -3.53
CA ASN A 90 0.95 -20.69 -3.10
C ASN A 90 0.48 -20.71 -1.65
N ARG A 91 -0.84 -20.73 -1.44
CA ARG A 91 -1.47 -20.69 -0.11
C ARG A 91 -1.15 -21.89 0.79
N HIS A 92 -0.58 -22.97 0.27
CA HIS A 92 -0.07 -24.06 1.11
C HIS A 92 1.31 -23.75 1.71
N LYS A 93 2.15 -22.99 0.99
CA LYS A 93 3.49 -22.58 1.45
C LYS A 93 3.44 -21.25 2.20
N THR A 94 2.73 -20.27 1.65
CA THR A 94 2.52 -18.94 2.22
C THR A 94 1.04 -18.73 2.50
N PRO A 95 0.51 -19.31 3.59
CA PRO A 95 -0.91 -19.20 3.91
C PRO A 95 -1.37 -17.76 4.18
N TRP A 96 -0.46 -16.88 4.59
CA TRP A 96 -0.73 -15.47 4.89
C TRP A 96 -0.43 -14.60 3.66
N LEU A 97 -1.49 -14.13 3.00
CA LEU A 97 -1.44 -13.20 1.86
C LEU A 97 -1.72 -11.78 2.37
N ILE A 98 -0.71 -10.92 2.29
CA ILE A 98 -0.73 -9.56 2.80
C ILE A 98 -0.65 -8.59 1.61
N PHE A 99 -1.52 -7.59 1.62
CA PHE A 99 -1.43 -6.43 0.74
C PHE A 99 -0.96 -5.22 1.55
N THR A 100 -0.08 -4.41 0.98
CA THR A 100 0.40 -3.18 1.62
C THR A 100 0.58 -2.08 0.60
N THR A 101 0.29 -0.85 1.00
CA THR A 101 0.44 0.37 0.20
C THR A 101 0.46 1.55 1.16
N HIS A 102 1.00 2.70 0.76
CA HIS A 102 1.09 3.84 1.67
C HIS A 102 -0.27 4.49 1.93
N ARG A 103 -0.93 5.06 0.91
CA ARG A 103 -2.23 5.72 1.09
C ARG A 103 -3.34 4.72 1.41
N VAL A 104 -4.38 5.19 2.09
CA VAL A 104 -5.49 4.32 2.52
C VAL A 104 -6.42 4.04 1.34
N LEU A 105 -6.22 2.92 0.65
CA LEU A 105 -7.06 2.52 -0.49
C LEU A 105 -8.34 1.77 -0.09
N SER A 106 -8.76 1.78 1.19
CA SER A 106 -9.93 1.00 1.61
C SER A 106 -10.83 1.65 2.66
N TYR A 107 -10.38 1.77 3.91
CA TYR A 107 -11.20 2.27 5.01
C TYR A 107 -10.31 2.94 6.06
N SER A 108 -10.64 4.17 6.42
CA SER A 108 -10.15 4.89 7.58
C SER A 108 -11.22 5.88 8.05
N THR A 109 -11.26 6.14 9.34
CA THR A 109 -12.08 7.17 9.97
C THR A 109 -11.34 8.50 10.13
N ASP A 110 -10.25 8.69 9.39
CA ASP A 110 -9.50 9.94 9.43
C ASP A 110 -10.38 11.14 9.08
N TYR A 111 -10.16 12.22 9.83
CA TYR A 111 -10.90 13.46 9.69
C TYR A 111 -10.77 14.06 8.28
N TRP A 112 -9.62 13.93 7.63
CA TRP A 112 -9.39 14.51 6.29
C TRP A 112 -10.20 13.81 5.21
N TYR A 113 -10.42 12.50 5.32
CA TYR A 113 -11.35 11.80 4.44
C TYR A 113 -12.81 12.15 4.77
N ASP A 114 -13.17 12.22 6.05
CA ASP A 114 -14.55 12.49 6.49
C ASP A 114 -15.07 13.86 6.01
N ILE A 115 -14.25 14.92 6.09
CA ILE A 115 -14.66 16.25 5.58
C ILE A 115 -14.87 16.29 4.06
N GLN A 116 -14.31 15.32 3.33
CA GLN A 116 -14.53 15.14 1.89
C GLN A 116 -15.73 14.21 1.60
N GLY A 117 -16.37 13.67 2.64
CA GLY A 117 -17.45 12.67 2.54
C GLY A 117 -16.94 11.29 2.14
N LEU A 118 -15.68 10.98 2.45
CA LEU A 118 -14.98 9.75 2.09
C LEU A 118 -14.48 9.01 3.33
N PHE A 119 -14.08 7.76 3.15
CA PHE A 119 -13.41 6.95 4.18
C PHE A 119 -12.14 6.29 3.63
N ASP A 120 -11.65 6.76 2.49
CA ASP A 120 -10.50 6.24 1.76
C ASP A 120 -10.13 7.19 0.63
N GLU A 121 -8.98 6.95 0.02
CA GLU A 121 -8.61 7.59 -1.23
C GLU A 121 -9.68 7.33 -2.30
N PRO A 122 -10.10 8.35 -3.07
CA PRO A 122 -11.08 8.18 -4.15
C PRO A 122 -10.69 7.05 -5.09
N MET A 123 -11.64 6.17 -5.42
CA MET A 123 -11.45 5.01 -6.32
C MET A 123 -10.54 3.89 -5.76
N GLY A 124 -10.06 4.01 -4.52
CA GLY A 124 -9.24 3.01 -3.85
C GLY A 124 -9.96 1.67 -3.76
N LYS A 125 -11.02 1.65 -2.95
CA LYS A 125 -11.77 0.44 -2.64
C LYS A 125 -12.51 -0.13 -3.84
N GLU A 126 -13.15 0.72 -4.64
CA GLU A 126 -13.97 0.28 -5.79
C GLU A 126 -13.14 -0.54 -6.79
N SER A 127 -11.87 -0.15 -6.97
CA SER A 127 -10.96 -0.82 -7.90
C SER A 127 -10.46 -2.16 -7.35
N LEU A 128 -10.04 -2.20 -6.08
CA LEU A 128 -9.24 -3.32 -5.57
C LEU A 128 -10.02 -4.34 -4.73
N GLN A 129 -11.19 -3.98 -4.18
CA GLN A 129 -11.93 -4.88 -3.28
C GLN A 129 -12.35 -6.20 -3.94
N GLY A 130 -12.65 -6.18 -5.24
CA GLY A 130 -12.95 -7.41 -5.99
C GLY A 130 -11.77 -8.37 -6.06
N LEU A 131 -10.54 -7.87 -6.18
CA LEU A 131 -9.32 -8.69 -6.14
C LEU A 131 -9.07 -9.22 -4.74
N TRP A 132 -9.16 -8.37 -3.71
CA TRP A 132 -8.95 -8.78 -2.32
C TRP A 132 -9.91 -9.90 -1.92
N GLN A 133 -11.17 -9.77 -2.32
CA GLN A 133 -12.21 -10.76 -2.06
C GLN A 133 -11.94 -12.06 -2.84
N LYS A 134 -11.69 -11.97 -4.15
CA LYS A 134 -11.45 -13.12 -5.02
C LYS A 134 -10.29 -13.99 -4.55
N TYR A 135 -9.18 -13.36 -4.14
CA TYR A 135 -7.96 -14.07 -3.72
C TYR A 135 -7.84 -14.28 -2.22
N LYS A 136 -8.86 -13.86 -1.44
CA LYS A 136 -8.91 -13.96 0.02
C LYS A 136 -7.64 -13.39 0.65
N VAL A 137 -7.34 -12.13 0.34
CA VAL A 137 -6.26 -11.38 1.01
C VAL A 137 -6.57 -11.32 2.49
N ASP A 138 -5.61 -11.68 3.33
CA ASP A 138 -5.83 -11.90 4.75
C ASP A 138 -5.71 -10.61 5.56
N ILE A 139 -4.73 -9.78 5.22
CA ILE A 139 -4.49 -8.50 5.91
C ILE A 139 -4.10 -7.46 4.85
N LYS A 140 -4.65 -6.26 5.02
CA LYS A 140 -4.32 -5.08 4.22
C LYS A 140 -3.73 -4.04 5.17
N PHE A 141 -2.47 -3.66 4.94
CA PHE A 141 -1.77 -2.61 5.68
C PHE A 141 -1.75 -1.31 4.89
N TYR A 142 -1.95 -0.21 5.61
CA TYR A 142 -1.90 1.15 5.08
C TYR A 142 -1.17 2.06 6.05
N GLY A 143 -0.45 3.04 5.50
CA GLY A 143 0.13 4.16 6.22
C GLY A 143 -0.67 5.44 5.99
N HIS A 144 0.04 6.53 5.67
CA HIS A 144 -0.45 7.88 5.35
C HIS A 144 -1.24 8.60 6.47
N VAL A 145 -2.30 8.01 6.98
CA VAL A 145 -3.10 8.55 8.10
C VAL A 145 -2.37 8.26 9.41
N HIS A 146 -1.84 9.28 10.09
CA HIS A 146 -0.99 9.15 11.29
C HIS A 146 -1.70 8.73 12.58
N ASN A 147 -2.42 7.60 12.56
CA ASN A 147 -3.05 6.95 13.70
C ASN A 147 -3.04 5.41 13.54
N TYR A 148 -3.73 4.71 14.45
CA TYR A 148 -3.94 3.26 14.37
C TYR A 148 -5.43 2.97 14.32
N GLU A 149 -5.85 2.24 13.29
CA GLU A 149 -7.24 1.81 13.10
C GLU A 149 -7.28 0.34 12.63
N ILE A 150 -8.21 -0.43 13.18
CA ILE A 150 -8.44 -1.81 12.76
C ILE A 150 -9.92 -1.98 12.44
N THR A 151 -10.21 -2.57 11.28
CA THR A 151 -11.60 -2.82 10.88
C THR A 151 -12.03 -4.21 11.31
N CYS A 152 -13.34 -4.46 11.32
CA CYS A 152 -13.83 -5.83 11.23
C CYS A 152 -13.47 -6.44 9.86
N PRO A 153 -13.60 -7.76 9.68
CA PRO A 153 -13.62 -8.35 8.35
C PRO A 153 -14.76 -7.78 7.50
N ILE A 154 -14.40 -7.07 6.42
CA ILE A 154 -15.32 -6.18 5.70
C ILE A 154 -15.18 -6.32 4.18
N TYR A 155 -16.32 -6.32 3.50
CA TYR A 155 -16.45 -6.28 2.03
C TYR A 155 -17.72 -5.49 1.69
N GLU A 156 -17.69 -4.59 0.69
CA GLU A 156 -18.85 -3.76 0.30
C GLU A 156 -19.56 -3.07 1.49
N VAL A 157 -18.78 -2.56 2.45
CA VAL A 157 -19.28 -1.85 3.65
C VAL A 157 -20.18 -2.72 4.55
N ARG A 158 -19.99 -4.04 4.50
CA ARG A 158 -20.68 -5.00 5.37
C ARG A 158 -19.68 -5.93 6.03
N THR A 159 -19.96 -6.27 7.28
CA THR A 159 -19.17 -7.26 8.02
C THR A 159 -19.47 -8.65 7.48
N TYR A 160 -18.44 -9.39 7.11
CA TYR A 160 -18.55 -10.77 6.65
C TYR A 160 -17.57 -11.65 7.41
N TYR A 161 -18.06 -12.63 8.16
CA TYR A 161 -17.22 -13.55 8.93
C TYR A 161 -16.34 -14.49 8.07
N GLU A 162 -16.66 -14.62 6.77
CA GLU A 162 -15.82 -15.33 5.79
C GLU A 162 -14.77 -14.44 5.11
N VAL A 163 -14.89 -13.12 5.28
CA VAL A 163 -13.92 -12.13 4.80
C VAL A 163 -12.84 -11.96 5.87
N ARG A 164 -11.73 -11.31 5.54
CA ARG A 164 -10.57 -11.16 6.42
C ARG A 164 -10.37 -9.70 6.85
N THR A 165 -9.63 -9.52 7.94
CA THR A 165 -9.43 -8.25 8.66
C THR A 165 -8.53 -7.27 7.90
N GLN A 166 -8.81 -5.98 7.98
CA GLN A 166 -7.90 -4.91 7.56
C GLN A 166 -7.33 -4.20 8.77
N LEU A 167 -6.10 -3.70 8.61
CA LEU A 167 -5.33 -3.10 9.67
C LEU A 167 -4.61 -1.87 9.12
N VAL A 168 -5.11 -0.68 9.44
CA VAL A 168 -4.44 0.60 9.15
C VAL A 168 -3.46 0.86 10.28
N ILE A 169 -2.17 0.84 9.97
CA ILE A 169 -1.11 1.14 10.93
C ILE A 169 -0.24 2.23 10.32
N SER A 170 -0.44 3.46 10.77
CA SER A 170 0.59 4.45 10.61
C SER A 170 1.35 4.60 11.90
N ILE A 171 2.66 4.39 11.82
CA ILE A 171 3.56 4.75 12.91
C ILE A 171 3.80 6.26 12.77
N PRO A 172 3.34 7.13 13.68
CA PRO A 172 3.76 8.53 13.63
C PRO A 172 5.28 8.58 13.84
N TYR A 173 5.95 9.46 13.09
CA TYR A 173 7.36 9.82 13.21
C TYR A 173 8.01 9.52 14.58
N PHE A 174 8.98 8.60 14.61
CA PHE A 174 10.12 8.71 15.52
C PHE A 174 11.24 9.46 14.79
N ILE A 175 11.05 10.76 14.59
CA ILE A 175 12.18 11.70 14.50
C ILE A 175 12.00 12.61 15.70
N HIS A 176 12.54 12.20 16.84
CA HIS A 176 12.96 13.20 17.82
C HIS A 176 13.99 14.07 17.11
N SER A 177 13.75 15.37 17.06
CA SER A 177 14.79 16.36 16.81
C SER A 177 15.98 16.03 17.70
N ALA A 178 17.08 15.58 17.10
CA ALA A 178 18.37 15.68 17.75
C ALA A 178 18.81 17.14 17.60
N GLU A 179 18.37 17.97 18.54
CA GLU A 179 19.11 19.17 18.96
C GLU A 179 19.94 18.82 20.20
#